data_AF-A0A919LYV3-F1
#
_entry.id   AF-A0A919LYV3-F1
#
_cell.length_a   1.000
_cell.length_b   1.000
_cell.length_c   1.000
_cell.angle_alpha   90.00
_cell.angle_beta   90.00
_cell.angle_gamma   90.00
#
_symmetry.space_group_name_H-M   'P 1'
#
loop_
_entity.id
_entity.type
_entity.pdbx_description
1 polymer ?
#
loop_
_entity_poly.entity_id
_entity_poly.type
_entity_poly.pdbx_seq_one_letter_code
_entity_poly.pdbx_strand_id
1 'polypeptide(L)'
;MLSVSTALARLQDGLGESFPDLPGTRIIDVAFPLNDAFDPLLWCGQQAQWPQFYWQQRNGDEELATLGAVKPLPRSTRRTALRRSAGRICVSAA
;
A
#
# COMPACT_ATOMS: atom_id res chain seq x y z
N MET A 1 -12.02 -11.58 4.64
CA MET A 1 -11.51 -11.11 3.33
C MET A 1 -12.42 -10.11 2.59
N LEU A 2 -13.70 -9.94 2.95
CA LEU A 2 -14.61 -9.01 2.25
C LEU A 2 -14.19 -7.53 2.36
N SER A 3 -13.58 -7.12 3.49
CA SER A 3 -13.14 -5.73 3.71
C SER A 3 -12.04 -5.28 2.75
N VAL A 4 -11.02 -6.10 2.53
CA VAL A 4 -9.89 -5.80 1.62
C VAL A 4 -10.34 -5.81 0.16
N SER A 5 -11.17 -6.77 -0.24
CA SER A 5 -11.70 -6.83 -1.61
C SER A 5 -12.54 -5.59 -1.94
N THR A 6 -13.34 -5.12 -0.98
CA THR A 6 -14.10 -3.87 -1.11
C THR A 6 -13.18 -2.65 -1.20
N ALA A 7 -12.09 -2.63 -0.41
CA ALA A 7 -11.10 -1.57 -0.48
C ALA A 7 -10.38 -1.52 -1.84
N LEU A 8 -10.06 -2.70 -2.40
CA LEU A 8 -9.46 -2.82 -3.73
C LEU A 8 -10.40 -2.36 -4.84
N ALA A 9 -11.71 -2.67 -4.74
CA ALA A 9 -12.69 -2.16 -5.70
C ALA A 9 -12.76 -0.63 -5.69
N ARG A 10 -12.82 -0.01 -4.49
CA ARG A 10 -12.81 1.46 -4.35
C ARG A 10 -11.51 2.09 -4.86
N LEU A 11 -10.40 1.40 -4.65
CA LEU A 11 -9.11 1.83 -5.17
C LEU A 11 -9.08 1.78 -6.71
N GLN A 12 -9.66 0.74 -7.30
CA GLN A 12 -9.81 0.61 -8.76
C GLN A 12 -10.68 1.73 -9.32
N ASP A 13 -11.80 2.07 -8.67
CA ASP A 13 -12.64 3.20 -9.06
C ASP A 13 -11.85 4.51 -9.04
N GLY A 14 -11.06 4.75 -7.98
CA GLY A 14 -10.21 5.93 -7.87
C GLY A 14 -9.09 6.02 -8.93
N LEU A 15 -8.65 4.87 -9.47
CA LEU A 15 -7.73 4.79 -10.61
C LEU A 15 -8.45 4.96 -11.95
N GLY A 16 -9.78 4.81 -12.02
CA GLY A 16 -10.56 5.07 -13.22
C GLY A 16 -10.82 6.55 -13.48
N GLU A 17 -10.67 7.40 -12.46
CA GLU A 17 -10.76 8.86 -12.57
C GLU A 17 -9.71 9.41 -13.54
N SER A 18 -10.06 10.43 -14.32
CA SER A 18 -9.12 11.04 -15.26
C SER A 18 -7.91 11.66 -14.54
N PHE A 19 -6.71 11.36 -15.04
CA PHE A 19 -5.47 11.97 -14.59
C PHE A 19 -5.10 13.13 -15.54
N PRO A 20 -4.50 14.22 -15.02
CA PRO A 20 -3.95 15.24 -15.91
C PRO A 20 -2.78 14.66 -16.72
N ASP A 21 -2.66 15.04 -17.99
CA ASP A 21 -1.53 14.70 -18.86
C ASP A 21 -0.26 15.51 -18.51
N LEU A 22 0.02 15.65 -17.22
CA LEU A 22 1.15 16.38 -16.65
C LEU A 22 1.92 15.44 -15.71
N PRO A 23 3.27 15.53 -15.69
CA PRO A 23 4.07 14.73 -14.78
C PRO A 23 3.74 15.07 -13.32
N GLY A 24 3.56 14.06 -12.47
CA GLY A 24 3.15 14.26 -11.08
C GLY A 24 3.23 13.01 -10.23
N THR A 25 2.64 13.07 -9.04
CA THR A 25 2.46 11.90 -8.17
C THR A 25 1.10 12.03 -7.50
N ARG A 26 0.30 10.96 -7.55
CA ARG A 26 -0.98 10.89 -6.84
C ARG A 26 -0.94 9.79 -5.81
N ILE A 27 -1.40 10.13 -4.60
CA ILE A 27 -1.62 9.17 -3.52
C ILE A 27 -3.11 8.93 -3.44
N ILE A 28 -3.54 7.70 -3.67
CA ILE A 28 -4.91 7.26 -3.45
C ILE A 28 -4.91 6.44 -2.16
N ASP A 29 -5.68 6.90 -1.17
CA ASP A 29 -5.77 6.32 0.16
C ASP A 29 -7.19 5.77 0.38
N VAL A 30 -7.30 4.47 0.61
CA VAL A 30 -8.57 3.82 0.92
C VAL A 30 -8.49 3.21 2.32
N ALA A 31 -9.26 3.78 3.23
CA ALA A 31 -9.50 3.22 4.55
C ALA A 31 -10.42 1.99 4.46
N PHE A 32 -10.08 0.94 5.20
CA PHE A 32 -10.95 -0.23 5.37
C PHE A 32 -10.99 -0.65 6.84
N PRO A 33 -12.12 -1.18 7.31
CA PRO A 33 -12.21 -1.67 8.68
C PRO A 33 -11.26 -2.87 8.84
N LEU A 34 -10.29 -2.69 9.75
CA LEU A 34 -9.51 -3.77 10.33
C LEU A 34 -10.44 -4.53 11.27
N ASN A 35 -11.24 -5.44 10.73
CA ASN A 35 -11.81 -6.49 11.58
C ASN A 35 -10.64 -7.40 11.99
N ASP A 36 -10.69 -7.97 13.20
CA ASP A 36 -9.64 -8.82 13.82
C ASP A 36 -9.16 -10.03 12.98
N ALA A 37 -9.76 -10.25 11.81
CA ALA A 37 -9.47 -11.34 10.88
C ALA A 37 -8.57 -10.97 9.70
N PHE A 38 -8.05 -9.73 9.62
CA PHE A 38 -7.10 -9.36 8.56
C PHE A 38 -5.65 -9.53 9.02
N ASP A 39 -4.96 -10.49 8.42
CA ASP A 39 -3.52 -10.71 8.61
C ASP A 39 -2.75 -10.12 7.40
N PRO A 40 -2.08 -8.97 7.57
CA PRO A 40 -1.34 -8.33 6.48
C PRO A 40 -0.12 -9.14 6.01
N LEU A 41 0.51 -9.93 6.89
CA LEU A 41 1.65 -10.78 6.54
C LEU A 41 1.21 -11.94 5.66
N LEU A 42 0.15 -12.65 6.08
CA LEU A 42 -0.43 -13.74 5.31
C LEU A 42 -0.95 -13.23 3.95
N TRP A 43 -1.63 -12.08 3.93
CA TRP A 43 -2.10 -11.48 2.70
C TRP A 43 -0.95 -11.16 1.74
N CYS A 44 0.14 -10.57 2.25
CA CYS A 44 1.33 -10.24 1.45
C CYS A 44 1.98 -11.48 0.83
N GLY A 45 2.16 -12.55 1.61
CA GLY A 45 2.77 -13.80 1.15
C GLY A 45 1.96 -14.59 0.12
N GLN A 46 0.65 -14.31 0.01
CA GLN A 46 -0.22 -14.92 -1.01
C GLN A 46 -0.19 -14.20 -2.36
N GLN A 47 0.48 -13.06 -2.47
CA GLN A 47 0.52 -12.29 -3.71
C GLN A 47 1.58 -12.83 -4.66
N ALA A 48 1.27 -12.83 -5.96
CA ALA A 48 2.24 -13.19 -7.00
C ALA A 48 3.22 -12.04 -7.32
N GLN A 49 2.90 -10.80 -6.90
CA GLN A 49 3.65 -9.61 -7.26
C GLN A 49 4.90 -9.45 -6.38
N TRP A 50 6.02 -9.06 -7.02
CA TRP A 50 7.29 -8.75 -6.37
C TRP A 50 7.76 -7.34 -6.75
N PRO A 51 8.53 -6.66 -5.88
CA PRO A 51 8.99 -7.07 -4.55
C PRO A 51 7.89 -7.06 -3.48
N GLN A 52 8.09 -7.81 -2.40
CA GLN A 52 7.21 -7.84 -1.22
C GLN A 52 7.98 -7.33 -0.02
N PHE A 53 7.36 -6.49 0.80
CA PHE A 53 7.97 -5.98 2.02
C PHE A 53 6.94 -5.92 3.14
N TYR A 54 7.31 -6.50 4.28
CA TYR A 54 6.52 -6.51 5.49
C TYR A 54 7.33 -5.92 6.64
N TRP A 55 6.69 -5.12 7.47
CA TRP A 55 7.28 -4.54 8.66
C TRP A 55 6.24 -4.44 9.78
N GLN A 56 6.65 -4.78 10.99
CA GLN A 56 5.86 -4.68 12.20
C GLN A 56 6.70 -3.98 13.28
N GLN A 57 6.10 -3.02 13.98
CA GLN A 57 6.76 -2.34 15.09
C GLN A 57 6.94 -3.30 16.27
N ARG A 58 8.00 -3.12 17.05
CA ARG A 58 8.36 -4.03 18.17
C ARG A 58 7.27 -4.16 19.25
N ASN A 59 6.44 -3.14 19.43
CA ASN A 59 5.31 -3.13 20.37
C ASN A 59 4.05 -3.81 19.79
N GLY A 60 4.01 -4.09 18.48
CA GLY A 60 2.84 -4.68 17.81
C GLY A 60 1.72 -3.68 17.48
N ASP A 61 1.87 -2.40 17.82
CA ASP A 61 0.80 -1.40 17.62
C ASP A 61 0.72 -0.91 16.16
N GLU A 62 1.78 -1.09 15.37
CA GLU A 62 1.84 -0.70 13.96
C GLU A 62 2.33 -1.85 13.08
N GLU A 63 1.63 -2.05 11.96
CA GLU A 63 1.94 -3.04 10.93
C GLU A 63 1.84 -2.41 9.53
N LEU A 64 2.68 -2.90 8.62
CA LEU A 64 2.73 -2.47 7.22
C LEU A 64 3.07 -3.65 6.31
N ALA A 65 2.26 -3.85 5.28
CA ALA A 65 2.57 -4.70 4.14
C ALA A 65 2.55 -3.86 2.85
N THR A 66 3.61 -3.95 2.05
CA THR A 66 3.72 -3.26 0.76
C THR A 66 4.11 -4.23 -0.34
N LEU A 67 3.56 -4.01 -1.53
CA LEU A 67 3.76 -4.85 -2.71
C LEU A 67 4.17 -4.00 -3.91
N GLY A 68 5.09 -4.52 -4.71
CA GLY A 68 5.62 -3.85 -5.89
C GLY A 68 6.56 -2.70 -5.55
N ALA A 69 7.18 -2.13 -6.58
CA ALA A 69 8.00 -0.94 -6.46
C ALA A 69 7.78 -0.03 -7.68
N VAL A 70 7.21 1.15 -7.45
CA VAL A 70 7.01 2.16 -8.50
C VAL A 70 8.34 2.73 -8.97
N LYS A 71 9.27 2.95 -8.03
CA LYS A 71 10.64 3.38 -8.31
C LYS A 71 11.59 2.78 -7.27
N PRO A 72 12.41 1.78 -7.61
CA PRO A 72 13.40 1.25 -6.68
C PRO A 72 14.45 2.33 -6.39
N LEU A 73 14.70 2.61 -5.11
CA LEU A 73 15.78 3.51 -4.70
C LEU A 73 17.11 2.77 -4.72
N PRO A 74 18.13 3.25 -5.45
CA PRO A 74 19.46 2.68 -5.38
C PRO A 74 20.11 2.97 -4.03
N ARG A 75 21.05 2.08 -3.65
CA ARG A 75 21.65 1.88 -2.33
C ARG A 75 22.19 3.11 -1.59
N SER A 76 22.37 4.27 -2.24
CA SER A 76 22.97 5.47 -1.64
C SER A 76 22.04 6.69 -1.53
N THR A 77 20.80 6.64 -2.04
CA THR A 77 19.92 7.82 -1.95
C THR A 77 19.15 7.80 -0.63
N ARG A 78 19.73 8.40 0.42
CA ARG A 78 19.05 8.63 1.71
C ARG A 78 18.03 9.77 1.56
N ARG A 79 16.85 9.46 1.00
CA ARG A 79 15.64 10.30 1.13
C ARG A 79 14.59 9.49 1.89
N THR A 80 14.59 9.63 3.21
CA THR A 80 13.61 9.01 4.09
C THR A 80 12.26 9.69 3.90
N ALA A 81 11.39 9.11 3.09
CA ALA A 81 9.97 9.44 3.06
C ALA A 81 9.16 8.16 3.28
N LEU A 82 9.39 7.51 4.44
CA LEU A 82 8.51 6.46 4.92
C LEU A 82 7.24 7.15 5.45
N ARG A 83 6.23 7.30 4.60
CA ARG A 83 4.95 7.87 5.02
C ARG A 83 4.09 6.76 5.62
N ARG A 84 3.90 6.87 6.94
CA ARG A 84 3.13 5.99 7.81
C ARG A 84 1.68 5.89 7.36
N SER A 85 1.14 4.68 7.26
CA SER A 85 -0.31 4.45 7.11
C SER A 85 -0.67 3.09 7.71
N ALA A 86 -1.16 3.06 8.95
CA ALA A 86 -1.78 1.86 9.53
C ALA A 86 -3.20 1.70 8.97
N GLY A 87 -3.57 0.50 8.52
CA GLY A 87 -4.94 0.16 8.08
C GLY A 87 -5.37 0.77 6.73
N ARG A 88 -4.43 1.01 5.82
CA ARG A 88 -4.70 1.69 4.53
C ARG A 88 -3.98 1.02 3.38
N ILE A 89 -4.65 0.98 2.23
CA ILE A 89 -3.99 0.64 0.97
C ILE A 89 -3.66 1.95 0.26
N CYS A 90 -2.35 2.22 0.13
CA CYS A 90 -1.84 3.40 -0.56
C CYS A 90 -1.22 2.97 -1.89
N VAL A 91 -1.75 3.46 -3.00
CA VAL A 91 -1.10 3.33 -4.32
C VAL A 91 -0.54 4.68 -4.72
N SER A 92 0.74 4.66 -5.14
CA SER A 92 1.39 5.79 -5.79
C SER A 92 1.43 5.52 -7.28
N ALA A 93 0.73 6.33 -8.07
CA ALA A 93 0.91 6.38 -9.52
C ALA A 93 1.87 7.54 -9.84
N ALA A 94 2.87 7.26 -10.68
CA ALA A 94 3.84 8.22 -11.19
C ALA A 94 3.56 8.52 -12.66
#